data_AF-A0A7V8C0I7-F1
#
_entry.id   AF-A0A7V8C0I7-F1
#
_cell.length_a   1.000
_cell.length_b   1.000
_cell.length_c   1.000
_cell.angle_alpha   90.00
_cell.angle_beta   90.00
_cell.angle_gamma   90.00
#
_symmetry.space_group_name_H-M   'P 1'
#
loop_
_entity.id
_entity.type
_entity.pdbx_description
1 polymer ?
#
loop_
_entity_poly.entity_id
_entity_poly.type
_entity_poly.pdbx_seq_one_letter_code
_entity_poly.pdbx_strand_id
1 'polypeptide(L)'
;MGSFAHISIAGYPIQSSKNYFHQWFFKKSDRVIRARLKSQRNSVIWAEADSQELDEEETDYLYLVSATALKRRLELAGYNRETLEREFKESIAAKIQHLEDLSNYDWATSEIDCRLQILRTTSLGEWLACLKVVIDNRLTSWRWDKHKQVFDDPRIGLLVTEGNWGDEGIGHETGFPCQTLESLAVAFLEVVPADAECVLDLTDLIGGGWTDAFEDLIEYTKDFTTFYEVFDTAIADTRSLMGLSANNPTLARLLYANVITAMETYLSDTLKKHVLNRPAITRRFVQSNDAFKVKILVSDIFKRLDNLNEEIVKSIDMMSFHNLDKTTGIYESVLDTHFPSDLLPELKQAVENRHDIVHRNGKTVQGNSIDVSMDDVENLICLVDKTIRHLDQQIKEGMLDDIDE
;
A
#
# COMPACT_ATOMS: atom_id res chain seq x y z
N MET A 1 -12.58 -19.26 -4.18
CA MET A 1 -12.56 -18.01 -4.97
C MET A 1 -11.24 -17.34 -4.67
N GLY A 2 -10.61 -16.70 -5.65
CA GLY A 2 -9.37 -15.94 -5.43
C GLY A 2 -9.46 -14.62 -6.18
N SER A 3 -8.83 -13.60 -5.64
CA SER A 3 -8.77 -12.26 -6.21
C SER A 3 -7.43 -12.07 -6.91
N PHE A 4 -7.34 -11.13 -7.86
CA PHE A 4 -6.17 -10.97 -8.70
C PHE A 4 -5.64 -9.54 -8.70
N ALA A 5 -4.31 -9.39 -8.64
CA ALA A 5 -3.64 -8.18 -9.07
C ALA A 5 -3.23 -8.32 -10.53
N HIS A 6 -3.23 -7.20 -11.26
CA HIS A 6 -2.87 -7.18 -12.68
C HIS A 6 -1.86 -6.07 -12.97
N ILE A 7 -0.81 -6.38 -13.72
CA ILE A 7 0.09 -5.39 -14.30
C ILE A 7 -0.32 -5.20 -15.76
N SER A 8 -0.50 -3.94 -16.16
CA SER A 8 -0.86 -3.56 -17.53
C SER A 8 -0.05 -2.39 -18.05
N ILE A 9 0.17 -2.37 -19.37
CA ILE A 9 0.82 -1.28 -20.10
C ILE A 9 -0.15 -0.81 -21.17
N ALA A 10 -0.48 0.49 -21.18
CA ALA A 10 -1.50 1.08 -22.05
C ALA A 10 -2.86 0.34 -21.97
N GLY A 11 -3.21 -0.16 -20.78
CA GLY A 11 -4.45 -0.92 -20.55
C GLY A 11 -4.44 -2.34 -21.11
N TYR A 12 -3.31 -2.89 -21.55
CA TYR A 12 -3.21 -4.30 -21.92
C TYR A 12 -2.46 -5.07 -20.81
N PRO A 13 -3.05 -6.13 -20.23
CA PRO A 13 -2.44 -6.89 -19.14
C PRO A 13 -1.25 -7.71 -19.65
N ILE A 14 -0.16 -7.71 -18.88
CA ILE A 14 1.07 -8.47 -19.18
C ILE A 14 1.39 -9.54 -18.12
N GLN A 15 0.82 -9.40 -16.92
CA GLN A 15 0.96 -10.35 -15.83
C GLN A 15 -0.23 -10.25 -14.86
N SER A 16 -0.64 -11.38 -14.30
CA SER A 16 -1.55 -11.46 -13.17
C SER A 16 -0.93 -12.22 -11.99
N SER A 17 -1.37 -11.91 -10.77
CA SER A 17 -1.02 -12.67 -9.57
C SER A 17 -2.25 -12.90 -8.70
N LYS A 18 -2.43 -14.14 -8.23
CA LYS A 18 -3.61 -14.56 -7.50
C LYS A 18 -3.38 -14.50 -5.99
N ASN A 19 -4.23 -13.77 -5.26
CA ASN A 19 -4.25 -13.63 -3.81
C ASN A 19 -3.01 -12.95 -3.18
N TYR A 20 -2.12 -12.40 -4.00
CA TYR A 20 -0.98 -11.60 -3.56
C TYR A 20 -0.56 -10.68 -4.72
N PHE A 21 0.30 -9.71 -4.43
CA PHE A 21 0.96 -8.91 -5.45
C PHE A 21 2.46 -8.76 -5.15
N HIS A 22 3.25 -8.55 -6.21
CA HIS A 22 4.62 -8.08 -6.12
C HIS A 22 4.66 -6.67 -6.70
N GLN A 23 5.22 -5.71 -5.97
CA GLN A 23 5.26 -4.30 -6.39
C GLN A 23 6.07 -4.10 -7.69
N TRP A 24 6.96 -5.05 -8.05
CA TRP A 24 7.75 -5.03 -9.27
C TRP A 24 8.55 -3.72 -9.42
N PHE A 25 8.52 -3.07 -10.59
CA PHE A 25 9.19 -1.78 -10.82
C PHE A 25 8.35 -0.57 -10.39
N PHE A 26 7.23 -0.77 -9.69
CA PHE A 26 6.48 0.32 -9.07
C PHE A 26 7.09 0.70 -7.71
N LYS A 27 6.80 1.90 -7.25
CA LYS A 27 7.22 2.47 -5.96
C LYS A 27 5.99 2.87 -5.15
N LYS A 28 6.12 2.97 -3.83
CA LYS A 28 5.03 3.47 -2.96
C LYS A 28 4.52 4.86 -3.38
N SER A 29 5.38 5.67 -4.02
CA SER A 29 5.03 6.97 -4.62
C SER A 29 4.04 6.91 -5.75
N ASP A 30 3.93 5.76 -6.39
CA ASP A 30 3.09 5.61 -7.57
C ASP A 30 1.65 5.28 -7.18
N ARG A 31 1.33 5.14 -5.88
CA ARG A 31 -0.01 4.82 -5.40
C ARG A 31 -0.99 5.94 -5.74
N VAL A 32 -2.09 5.56 -6.36
CA VAL A 32 -3.19 6.44 -6.77
C VAL A 32 -4.51 5.78 -6.41
N ILE A 33 -5.38 6.55 -5.76
CA ILE A 33 -6.79 6.19 -5.55
C ILE A 33 -7.61 7.03 -6.53
N ARG A 34 -8.39 6.40 -7.39
CA ARG A 34 -9.27 7.11 -8.34
C ARG A 34 -10.67 6.51 -8.37
N ALA A 35 -11.68 7.37 -8.45
CA ALA A 35 -13.04 6.93 -8.74
C ALA A 35 -13.21 6.76 -10.26
N ARG A 36 -13.92 5.72 -10.68
CA ARG A 36 -14.34 5.50 -12.06
C ARG A 36 -15.75 4.91 -12.11
N LEU A 37 -16.39 4.98 -13.27
CA LEU A 37 -17.62 4.21 -13.52
C LEU A 37 -17.28 2.77 -13.90
N LYS A 38 -18.12 1.80 -13.54
CA LYS A 38 -17.94 0.40 -13.97
C LYS A 38 -17.92 0.23 -15.49
N SER A 39 -18.61 1.11 -16.23
CA SER A 39 -18.54 1.18 -17.70
C SER A 39 -17.15 1.53 -18.26
N GLN A 40 -16.27 2.10 -17.43
CA GLN A 40 -14.88 2.45 -17.79
C GLN A 40 -13.88 1.35 -17.40
N ARG A 41 -14.37 0.17 -16.94
CA ARG A 41 -13.51 -0.97 -16.64
C ARG A 41 -12.69 -1.39 -17.84
N ASN A 42 -11.48 -1.86 -17.56
CA ASN A 42 -10.64 -2.43 -18.60
C ASN A 42 -11.25 -3.75 -19.10
N SER A 43 -11.92 -3.71 -20.25
CA SER A 43 -12.61 -4.85 -20.85
C SER A 43 -11.70 -6.01 -21.26
N VAL A 44 -10.38 -5.81 -21.24
CA VAL A 44 -9.38 -6.86 -21.49
C VAL A 44 -9.19 -7.73 -20.24
N ILE A 45 -9.41 -7.17 -19.05
CA ILE A 45 -9.25 -7.83 -17.74
C ILE A 45 -10.62 -8.25 -17.19
N TRP A 46 -11.60 -7.35 -17.31
CA TRP A 46 -12.93 -7.48 -16.73
C TRP A 46 -13.96 -7.81 -17.80
N ALA A 47 -14.99 -8.59 -17.43
CA ALA A 47 -16.19 -8.69 -18.23
C ALA A 47 -16.86 -7.32 -18.38
N GLU A 48 -17.57 -7.10 -19.49
CA GLU A 48 -18.39 -5.90 -19.65
C GLU A 48 -19.37 -5.78 -18.49
N ALA A 49 -19.50 -4.57 -17.94
CA ALA A 49 -20.42 -4.32 -16.85
C ALA A 49 -21.86 -4.57 -17.30
N ASP A 50 -22.67 -5.13 -16.40
CA ASP A 50 -24.08 -5.33 -16.67
C ASP A 50 -24.75 -3.99 -16.95
N SER A 51 -25.73 -3.98 -17.87
CA SER A 51 -26.43 -2.76 -18.30
C SER A 51 -27.05 -1.94 -17.15
N GLN A 52 -27.27 -2.56 -15.99
CA GLN A 52 -27.84 -1.93 -14.79
C GLN A 52 -26.78 -1.26 -13.91
N GLU A 53 -25.50 -1.62 -14.07
CA GLU A 53 -24.40 -1.17 -13.20
C GLU A 53 -23.46 -0.17 -13.91
N LEU A 54 -23.77 0.22 -15.15
CA LEU A 54 -22.86 1.03 -16.00
C LEU A 54 -22.48 2.38 -15.37
N ASP A 55 -23.41 2.99 -14.64
CA ASP A 55 -23.27 4.29 -13.99
C ASP A 55 -22.88 4.16 -12.51
N GLU A 56 -22.63 2.95 -12.01
CA GLU A 56 -22.15 2.76 -10.65
C GLU A 56 -20.67 3.14 -10.54
N GLU A 57 -20.36 3.92 -9.50
CA GLU A 57 -18.99 4.29 -9.18
C GLU A 57 -18.26 3.15 -8.46
N GLU A 58 -16.99 2.97 -8.83
CA GLU A 58 -16.03 2.07 -8.21
C GLU A 58 -14.75 2.84 -7.90
N THR A 59 -14.10 2.49 -6.79
CA THR A 59 -12.81 3.05 -6.40
C THR A 59 -11.71 2.10 -6.81
N ASP A 60 -10.81 2.57 -7.68
CA ASP A 60 -9.61 1.86 -8.07
C ASP A 60 -8.46 2.17 -7.10
N TYR A 61 -7.69 1.14 -6.77
CA TYR A 61 -6.47 1.23 -5.97
C TYR A 61 -5.28 0.78 -6.79
N LEU A 62 -4.49 1.73 -7.27
CA LEU A 62 -3.52 1.51 -8.33
C LEU A 62 -2.12 1.94 -7.91
N TYR A 63 -1.09 1.31 -8.48
CA TYR A 63 0.19 1.95 -8.71
C TYR A 63 0.23 2.41 -10.17
N LEU A 64 0.53 3.67 -10.43
CA LEU A 64 0.42 4.28 -11.75
C LEU A 64 1.66 5.11 -12.10
N VAL A 65 2.28 4.80 -13.24
CA VAL A 65 3.39 5.59 -13.81
C VAL A 65 3.24 5.74 -15.32
N SER A 66 3.95 6.69 -15.92
CA SER A 66 4.04 6.77 -17.38
C SER A 66 4.97 5.70 -17.95
N ALA A 67 4.74 5.32 -19.21
CA ALA A 67 5.60 4.42 -19.97
C ALA A 67 7.07 4.88 -19.95
N THR A 68 7.33 6.19 -20.06
CA THR A 68 8.69 6.75 -19.94
C THR A 68 9.33 6.47 -18.59
N ALA A 69 8.58 6.61 -17.49
CA ALA A 69 9.10 6.36 -16.15
C ALA A 69 9.39 4.86 -15.93
N LEU A 70 8.47 3.98 -16.32
CA LEU A 70 8.68 2.53 -16.22
C LEU A 70 9.87 2.07 -17.08
N LYS A 71 9.97 2.55 -18.33
CA LYS A 71 11.09 2.27 -19.24
C LYS A 71 12.43 2.64 -18.62
N ARG A 72 12.51 3.81 -17.98
CA ARG A 72 13.73 4.25 -17.30
C ARG A 72 14.11 3.33 -16.13
N ARG A 73 13.13 2.85 -15.35
CA ARG A 73 13.38 1.93 -14.23
C ARG A 73 13.89 0.57 -14.70
N LEU A 74 13.30 0.04 -15.77
CA LEU A 74 13.78 -1.19 -16.43
C LEU A 74 15.21 -1.03 -16.97
N GLU A 75 15.50 0.08 -17.65
CA GLU A 75 16.84 0.39 -18.18
C GLU A 75 17.90 0.39 -17.07
N LEU A 76 17.60 1.05 -15.93
CA LEU A 76 18.49 1.09 -14.77
C LEU A 76 18.74 -0.29 -14.13
N ALA A 77 17.81 -1.23 -14.32
CA ALA A 77 17.93 -2.61 -13.88
C ALA A 77 18.56 -3.54 -14.94
N GLY A 78 18.96 -3.01 -16.09
CA GLY A 78 19.62 -3.77 -17.18
C GLY A 78 18.67 -4.36 -18.22
N TYR A 79 17.39 -3.99 -18.20
CA TYR A 79 16.39 -4.40 -19.17
C TYR A 79 16.11 -3.28 -20.17
N ASN A 80 16.57 -3.48 -21.40
CA ASN A 80 16.52 -2.49 -22.46
C ASN A 80 16.40 -3.17 -23.83
N ARG A 81 16.49 -2.37 -24.90
CA ARG A 81 16.41 -2.85 -26.28
C ARG A 81 17.38 -3.99 -26.57
N GLU A 82 18.63 -3.88 -26.11
CA GLU A 82 19.66 -4.87 -26.39
C GLU A 82 19.38 -6.19 -25.66
N THR A 83 18.94 -6.11 -24.40
CA THR A 83 18.50 -7.28 -23.63
C THR A 83 17.29 -7.96 -24.29
N LEU A 84 16.30 -7.18 -24.74
CA LEU A 84 15.16 -7.69 -25.51
C LEU A 84 15.61 -8.38 -26.81
N GLU A 85 16.51 -7.78 -27.58
CA GLU A 85 17.03 -8.38 -28.82
C GLU A 85 17.78 -9.69 -28.59
N ARG A 86 18.51 -9.79 -27.47
CA ARG A 86 19.17 -11.03 -27.05
C ARG A 86 18.15 -12.10 -26.69
N GLU A 87 17.24 -11.81 -25.77
CA GLU A 87 16.20 -12.75 -25.33
C GLU A 87 15.30 -13.19 -26.49
N PHE A 88 15.01 -12.28 -27.43
CA PHE A 88 14.25 -12.58 -28.63
C PHE A 88 14.92 -13.66 -29.47
N LYS A 89 16.22 -13.51 -29.76
CA LYS A 89 16.97 -14.50 -30.55
C LYS A 89 17.01 -15.86 -29.86
N GLU A 90 17.23 -15.86 -28.55
CA GLU A 90 17.26 -17.08 -27.75
C GLU A 90 15.88 -17.76 -27.71
N SER A 91 14.80 -16.99 -27.51
CA SER A 91 13.41 -17.48 -27.49
C SER A 91 13.01 -18.06 -28.86
N ILE A 92 13.30 -17.36 -29.95
CA ILE A 92 13.05 -17.86 -31.31
C ILE A 92 13.83 -19.15 -31.57
N ALA A 93 15.11 -19.21 -31.20
CA ALA A 93 15.93 -20.41 -31.38
C ALA A 93 15.38 -21.61 -30.60
N ALA A 94 15.00 -21.40 -29.33
CA ALA A 94 14.40 -22.44 -28.49
C ALA A 94 13.06 -22.93 -29.04
N LYS A 95 12.17 -22.01 -29.47
CA LYS A 95 10.88 -22.35 -30.08
C LYS A 95 11.04 -23.12 -31.40
N ILE A 96 11.99 -22.74 -32.25
CA ILE A 96 12.31 -23.47 -33.48
C ILE A 96 12.78 -24.89 -33.16
N GLN A 97 13.72 -25.03 -32.22
CA GLN A 97 14.23 -26.34 -31.82
C GLN A 97 13.11 -27.24 -31.27
N HIS A 98 12.25 -26.70 -30.40
CA HIS A 98 11.12 -27.43 -29.84
C HIS A 98 10.13 -27.91 -30.93
N LEU A 99 9.81 -27.05 -31.89
CA LEU A 99 8.93 -27.40 -33.00
C LEU A 99 9.57 -28.41 -33.97
N GLU A 100 10.87 -28.33 -34.20
CA GLU A 100 11.62 -29.33 -34.98
C GLU A 100 11.60 -30.70 -34.29
N ASP A 101 11.80 -30.74 -32.96
CA ASP A 101 11.72 -31.97 -32.17
C ASP A 101 10.32 -32.60 -32.24
N LEU A 102 9.27 -31.78 -32.17
CA LEU A 102 7.87 -32.22 -32.32
C LEU A 102 7.50 -32.66 -33.74
N SER A 103 8.11 -32.06 -34.78
CA SER A 103 7.86 -32.42 -36.18
C SER A 103 8.25 -33.87 -36.52
N ASN A 104 9.05 -34.51 -35.67
CA ASN A 104 9.37 -35.93 -35.76
C ASN A 104 8.17 -36.86 -35.46
N TYR A 105 7.03 -36.30 -35.03
CA TYR A 105 5.79 -37.02 -34.75
C TYR A 105 4.69 -36.64 -35.77
N ASP A 106 4.05 -37.66 -36.36
CA ASP A 106 3.35 -37.60 -37.67
C ASP A 106 1.96 -36.90 -37.67
N TRP A 107 1.54 -36.23 -36.60
CA TRP A 107 0.13 -35.84 -36.40
C TRP A 107 -0.20 -34.36 -36.66
N ALA A 108 0.77 -33.50 -36.97
CA ALA A 108 0.53 -32.04 -37.16
C ALA A 108 1.49 -31.30 -38.12
N THR A 109 2.02 -31.96 -39.15
CA THR A 109 3.14 -31.46 -40.00
C THR A 109 2.89 -30.08 -40.62
N SER A 110 1.70 -29.83 -41.19
CA SER A 110 1.41 -28.58 -41.92
C SER A 110 1.30 -27.31 -41.05
N GLU A 111 0.79 -27.44 -39.82
CA GLU A 111 0.69 -26.31 -38.88
C GLU A 111 2.07 -25.98 -38.28
N ILE A 112 2.87 -27.01 -38.00
CA ILE A 112 4.24 -26.88 -37.53
C ILE A 112 5.12 -26.19 -38.59
N ASP A 113 5.02 -26.62 -39.86
CA ASP A 113 5.80 -26.03 -40.96
C ASP A 113 5.51 -24.53 -41.15
N CYS A 114 4.23 -24.15 -41.09
CA CYS A 114 3.81 -22.75 -41.20
C CYS A 114 4.40 -21.90 -40.05
N ARG A 115 4.36 -22.41 -38.82
CA ARG A 115 4.93 -21.72 -37.64
C ARG A 115 6.45 -21.62 -37.71
N LEU A 116 7.13 -22.70 -38.09
CA LEU A 116 8.58 -22.69 -38.31
C LEU A 116 8.99 -21.65 -39.36
N GLN A 117 8.21 -21.53 -40.43
CA GLN A 117 8.44 -20.50 -41.45
C GLN A 117 8.31 -19.09 -40.86
N ILE A 118 7.25 -18.82 -40.09
CA ILE A 118 7.05 -17.52 -39.44
C ILE A 118 8.21 -17.19 -38.49
N LEU A 119 8.56 -18.11 -37.59
CA LEU A 119 9.62 -17.90 -36.59
C LEU A 119 11.00 -17.66 -37.24
N ARG A 120 11.31 -18.34 -38.35
CA ARG A 120 12.59 -18.19 -39.06
C ARG A 120 12.71 -16.91 -39.87
N THR A 121 11.59 -16.33 -40.31
CA THR A 121 11.59 -15.21 -41.26
C THR A 121 11.21 -13.87 -40.65
N THR A 122 10.51 -13.88 -39.51
CA THR A 122 9.98 -12.65 -38.89
C THR A 122 11.02 -12.01 -37.97
N SER A 123 11.35 -10.75 -38.24
CA SER A 123 12.25 -9.95 -37.42
C SER A 123 11.58 -9.41 -36.15
N LEU A 124 12.38 -9.01 -35.16
CA LEU A 124 11.86 -8.36 -33.95
C LEU A 124 11.00 -7.12 -34.27
N GLY A 125 11.39 -6.31 -35.25
CA GLY A 125 10.63 -5.14 -35.67
C GLY A 125 9.22 -5.48 -36.19
N GLU A 126 9.09 -6.59 -36.93
CA GLU A 126 7.79 -7.06 -37.41
C GLU A 126 6.93 -7.64 -36.28
N TRP A 127 7.54 -8.33 -35.31
CA TRP A 127 6.85 -8.76 -34.09
C TRP A 127 6.34 -7.58 -33.26
N LEU A 128 7.11 -6.51 -33.13
CA LEU A 128 6.68 -5.28 -32.46
C LEU A 128 5.56 -4.59 -33.21
N ALA A 129 5.60 -4.56 -34.54
CA ALA A 129 4.49 -4.04 -35.34
C ALA A 129 3.20 -4.86 -35.11
N CYS A 130 3.30 -6.19 -35.01
CA CYS A 130 2.16 -7.05 -34.68
C CYS A 130 1.66 -6.79 -33.24
N LEU A 131 2.58 -6.65 -32.28
CA LEU A 131 2.26 -6.34 -30.89
C LEU A 131 1.51 -5.01 -30.78
N LYS A 132 1.93 -4.00 -31.54
CA LYS A 132 1.23 -2.72 -31.63
C LYS A 132 -0.23 -2.90 -32.06
N VAL A 133 -0.48 -3.70 -33.09
CA VAL A 133 -1.83 -4.00 -33.58
C VAL A 133 -2.67 -4.70 -32.50
N VAL A 134 -2.08 -5.65 -31.77
CA VAL A 134 -2.74 -6.34 -30.64
C VAL A 134 -3.19 -5.36 -29.57
N ILE A 135 -2.30 -4.45 -29.17
CA ILE A 135 -2.58 -3.45 -28.12
C ILE A 135 -3.63 -2.45 -28.60
N ASP A 136 -3.42 -1.83 -29.77
CA ASP A 136 -4.30 -0.78 -30.31
C ASP A 136 -5.74 -1.29 -30.52
N ASN A 137 -5.91 -2.58 -30.85
CA ASN A 137 -7.21 -3.22 -31.07
C ASN A 137 -7.71 -4.06 -29.89
N ARG A 138 -6.98 -4.11 -28.76
CA ARG A 138 -7.32 -4.91 -27.57
C ARG A 138 -7.65 -6.38 -27.88
N LEU A 139 -6.85 -7.01 -28.73
CA LEU A 139 -7.07 -8.39 -29.17
C LEU A 139 -6.74 -9.38 -28.05
N THR A 140 -7.61 -10.35 -27.76
CA THR A 140 -7.39 -11.39 -26.73
C THR A 140 -7.84 -12.77 -27.21
N SER A 141 -7.23 -13.83 -26.67
CA SER A 141 -7.64 -15.22 -26.95
C SER A 141 -8.77 -15.74 -26.05
N TRP A 142 -9.05 -15.05 -24.93
CA TRP A 142 -9.91 -15.51 -23.83
C TRP A 142 -11.38 -15.08 -23.90
N ARG A 143 -11.88 -14.55 -25.03
CA ARG A 143 -13.32 -14.27 -25.13
C ARG A 143 -14.08 -15.59 -25.11
N TRP A 144 -14.84 -15.84 -24.04
CA TRP A 144 -15.63 -17.05 -23.78
C TRP A 144 -16.72 -17.38 -24.82
N ASP A 145 -16.73 -16.70 -25.97
CA ASP A 145 -17.69 -16.89 -27.04
C ASP A 145 -17.08 -17.63 -28.23
N LYS A 146 -17.37 -18.93 -28.29
CA LYS A 146 -17.70 -19.81 -29.45
C LYS A 146 -16.97 -19.71 -30.79
N HIS A 147 -15.98 -18.87 -30.99
CA HIS A 147 -15.22 -18.81 -32.24
C HIS A 147 -13.74 -18.63 -31.92
N LYS A 148 -12.90 -19.60 -32.33
CA LYS A 148 -11.48 -19.34 -32.56
C LYS A 148 -11.41 -18.06 -33.39
N GLN A 149 -10.89 -16.98 -32.83
CA GLN A 149 -10.63 -15.79 -33.63
C GLN A 149 -9.60 -16.18 -34.68
N VAL A 150 -10.03 -16.18 -35.94
CA VAL A 150 -9.13 -16.33 -37.08
C VAL A 150 -8.57 -14.95 -37.33
N PHE A 151 -7.28 -14.78 -37.06
CA PHE A 151 -6.58 -13.56 -37.39
C PHE A 151 -6.08 -13.66 -38.84
N ASP A 152 -6.32 -12.62 -39.64
CA ASP A 152 -5.83 -12.56 -41.02
C ASP A 152 -4.29 -12.65 -41.06
N ASP A 153 -3.62 -12.12 -40.04
CA ASP A 153 -2.20 -12.27 -39.83
C ASP A 153 -1.90 -13.41 -38.84
N PRO A 154 -1.26 -14.51 -39.27
CA PRO A 154 -0.95 -15.63 -38.40
C PRO A 154 0.00 -15.26 -37.25
N ARG A 155 0.82 -14.19 -37.40
CA ARG A 155 1.70 -13.68 -36.34
C ARG A 155 0.93 -13.13 -35.15
N ILE A 156 -0.19 -12.47 -35.41
CA ILE A 156 -1.11 -12.00 -34.35
C ILE A 156 -1.64 -13.21 -33.61
N GLY A 157 -2.08 -14.25 -34.33
CA GLY A 157 -2.51 -15.50 -33.74
C GLY A 157 -1.47 -16.06 -32.76
N LEU A 158 -0.19 -16.10 -33.14
CA LEU A 158 0.89 -16.57 -32.26
C LEU A 158 1.02 -15.69 -31.00
N LEU A 159 0.93 -14.36 -31.11
CA LEU A 159 1.01 -13.45 -29.95
C LEU A 159 -0.11 -13.68 -28.93
N VAL A 160 -1.34 -13.96 -29.38
CA VAL A 160 -2.50 -14.04 -28.48
C VAL A 160 -2.81 -15.46 -28.02
N THR A 161 -2.42 -16.50 -28.77
CA THR A 161 -2.93 -17.88 -28.58
C THR A 161 -1.90 -18.91 -28.10
N GLU A 162 -0.60 -18.58 -28.02
CA GLU A 162 0.47 -19.57 -27.77
C GLU A 162 0.51 -20.19 -26.36
N GLY A 163 -0.38 -19.82 -25.42
CA GLY A 163 -0.50 -20.48 -24.11
C GLY A 163 -0.98 -21.95 -24.13
N ASN A 164 -1.30 -22.51 -25.29
CA ASN A 164 -1.93 -23.84 -25.42
C ASN A 164 -0.98 -25.02 -25.71
N TRP A 165 0.33 -24.79 -25.91
CA TRP A 165 1.26 -25.84 -26.39
C TRP A 165 2.42 -26.20 -25.44
N GLY A 166 2.26 -25.97 -24.13
CA GLY A 166 3.16 -26.54 -23.13
C GLY A 166 4.57 -25.95 -23.11
N ASP A 167 4.70 -24.65 -23.39
CA ASP A 167 5.93 -23.88 -23.19
C ASP A 167 6.15 -23.70 -21.66
N GLU A 168 6.52 -24.79 -20.99
CA GLU A 168 6.88 -24.80 -19.57
C GLU A 168 8.16 -23.95 -19.39
N GLY A 169 8.01 -22.71 -18.94
CA GLY A 169 9.14 -21.85 -18.60
C GLY A 169 9.08 -20.39 -19.06
N ILE A 170 8.02 -19.96 -19.76
CA ILE A 170 7.85 -18.54 -20.10
C ILE A 170 7.43 -17.75 -18.85
N GLY A 171 8.18 -16.71 -18.50
CA GLY A 171 7.91 -15.88 -17.32
C GLY A 171 6.74 -14.90 -17.45
N HIS A 172 5.95 -14.96 -18.52
CA HIS A 172 4.87 -14.02 -18.82
C HIS A 172 3.71 -14.64 -19.61
N GLU A 173 2.55 -13.97 -19.61
CA GLU A 173 1.28 -14.53 -20.11
C GLU A 173 1.03 -14.31 -21.62
N THR A 174 1.94 -13.65 -22.34
CA THR A 174 1.80 -13.38 -23.79
C THR A 174 2.61 -14.37 -24.65
N GLY A 175 2.22 -14.52 -25.93
CA GLY A 175 2.98 -15.31 -26.91
C GLY A 175 4.18 -14.58 -27.53
N PHE A 176 4.51 -13.38 -27.06
CA PHE A 176 5.65 -12.64 -27.61
C PHE A 176 6.96 -13.41 -27.37
N PRO A 177 7.84 -13.54 -28.37
CA PRO A 177 9.08 -14.31 -28.25
C PRO A 177 10.13 -13.56 -27.41
N CYS A 178 10.01 -13.62 -26.09
CA CYS A 178 11.06 -13.29 -25.11
C CYS A 178 10.96 -14.27 -23.92
N GLN A 179 11.84 -14.13 -22.92
CA GLN A 179 11.92 -15.07 -21.79
C GLN A 179 11.37 -14.44 -20.51
N THR A 180 11.71 -13.18 -20.27
CA THR A 180 11.40 -12.45 -19.03
C THR A 180 10.22 -11.51 -19.21
N LEU A 181 9.50 -11.26 -18.11
CA LEU A 181 8.45 -10.25 -18.07
C LEU A 181 9.01 -8.86 -18.36
N GLU A 182 10.24 -8.59 -17.94
CA GLU A 182 10.92 -7.31 -18.13
C GLU A 182 11.20 -7.04 -19.60
N SER A 183 11.71 -8.02 -20.34
CA SER A 183 11.90 -7.90 -21.78
C SER A 183 10.56 -7.79 -22.52
N LEU A 184 9.52 -8.50 -22.06
CA LEU A 184 8.17 -8.29 -22.58
C LEU A 184 7.71 -6.84 -22.37
N ALA A 185 7.90 -6.30 -21.17
CA ALA A 185 7.54 -4.93 -20.87
C ALA A 185 8.31 -3.93 -21.73
N VAL A 186 9.62 -4.14 -21.96
CA VAL A 186 10.39 -3.33 -22.92
C VAL A 186 9.75 -3.36 -24.31
N ALA A 187 9.33 -4.52 -24.80
CA ALA A 187 8.66 -4.64 -26.10
C ALA A 187 7.35 -3.84 -26.17
N PHE A 188 6.53 -3.90 -25.12
CA PHE A 188 5.32 -3.07 -24.99
C PHE A 188 5.67 -1.57 -24.99
N LEU A 189 6.66 -1.17 -24.20
CA LEU A 189 7.09 0.22 -24.03
C LEU A 189 7.72 0.84 -25.29
N GLU A 190 8.08 0.03 -26.29
CA GLU A 190 8.54 0.51 -27.59
C GLU A 190 7.42 0.85 -28.57
N VAL A 191 6.22 0.29 -28.36
CA VAL A 191 5.11 0.40 -29.33
C VAL A 191 3.95 1.26 -28.83
N VAL A 192 3.97 1.62 -27.54
CA VAL A 192 3.00 2.51 -26.91
C VAL A 192 3.53 3.95 -26.81
N PRO A 193 2.64 4.96 -26.70
CA PRO A 193 3.03 6.34 -26.42
C PRO A 193 3.84 6.49 -25.13
N ALA A 194 4.74 7.48 -25.12
CA ALA A 194 5.65 7.73 -24.00
C ALA A 194 4.93 8.13 -22.68
N ASP A 195 3.72 8.67 -22.81
CA ASP A 195 2.82 9.10 -21.74
C ASP A 195 1.75 8.05 -21.38
N ALA A 196 1.74 6.89 -22.05
CA ALA A 196 0.78 5.83 -21.76
C ALA A 196 0.88 5.36 -20.30
N GLU A 197 -0.26 5.11 -19.65
CA GLU A 197 -0.32 4.62 -18.28
C GLU A 197 0.19 3.16 -18.20
N CYS A 198 1.11 2.93 -17.28
CA CYS A 198 1.50 1.60 -16.81
C CYS A 198 0.96 1.46 -15.40
N VAL A 199 0.20 0.38 -15.16
CA VAL A 199 -0.62 0.24 -13.96
C VAL A 199 -0.43 -1.13 -13.32
N LEU A 200 -0.21 -1.17 -12.01
CA LEU A 200 -0.47 -2.34 -11.17
C LEU A 200 -1.80 -2.08 -10.43
N ASP A 201 -2.82 -2.85 -10.77
CA ASP A 201 -4.17 -2.74 -10.22
C ASP A 201 -4.37 -3.75 -9.07
N LEU A 202 -4.67 -3.24 -7.87
CA LEU A 202 -4.90 -4.04 -6.66
C LEU A 202 -6.38 -4.07 -6.22
N THR A 203 -7.27 -3.47 -7.00
CA THR A 203 -8.67 -3.23 -6.62
C THR A 203 -9.39 -4.51 -6.20
N ASP A 204 -9.22 -5.60 -6.96
CA ASP A 204 -9.82 -6.90 -6.63
C ASP A 204 -9.19 -7.56 -5.39
N LEU A 205 -7.87 -7.43 -5.21
CA LEU A 205 -7.20 -7.95 -4.00
C LEU A 205 -7.72 -7.26 -2.73
N ILE A 206 -7.90 -5.94 -2.78
CA ILE A 206 -8.44 -5.16 -1.67
C ILE A 206 -9.90 -5.54 -1.42
N GLY A 207 -10.72 -5.63 -2.47
CA GLY A 207 -12.11 -6.10 -2.37
C GLY A 207 -12.23 -7.52 -1.80
N GLY A 208 -11.23 -8.37 -2.07
CA GLY A 208 -11.11 -9.72 -1.49
C GLY A 208 -10.50 -9.79 -0.09
N GLY A 209 -10.05 -8.66 0.47
CA GLY A 209 -9.43 -8.58 1.81
C GLY A 209 -8.00 -9.12 1.89
N TRP A 210 -7.26 -9.19 0.78
CA TRP A 210 -5.89 -9.69 0.73
C TRP A 210 -4.82 -8.65 1.09
N THR A 211 -5.15 -7.36 0.98
CA THR A 211 -4.26 -6.24 1.30
C THR A 211 -5.09 -4.99 1.66
N ASP A 212 -4.48 -4.01 2.31
CA ASP A 212 -5.15 -2.78 2.74
C ASP A 212 -5.42 -1.81 1.56
N ALA A 213 -6.37 -0.91 1.78
CA ALA A 213 -6.85 0.05 0.80
C ALA A 213 -5.99 1.33 0.71
N PHE A 214 -4.66 1.22 0.82
CA PHE A 214 -3.75 2.36 0.97
C PHE A 214 -4.20 3.27 2.13
N GLU A 215 -4.44 2.66 3.30
CA GLU A 215 -5.00 3.34 4.47
C GLU A 215 -4.20 4.56 4.89
N ASP A 216 -2.88 4.51 4.73
CA ASP A 216 -1.96 5.62 4.97
C ASP A 216 -2.21 6.80 4.03
N LEU A 217 -2.45 6.55 2.74
CA LEU A 217 -2.77 7.59 1.76
C LEU A 217 -4.17 8.18 2.01
N ILE A 218 -5.16 7.34 2.34
CA ILE A 218 -6.50 7.80 2.70
C ILE A 218 -6.42 8.70 3.93
N GLU A 219 -5.76 8.25 4.99
CA GLU A 219 -5.61 9.00 6.23
C GLU A 219 -4.85 10.32 6.02
N TYR A 220 -3.81 10.31 5.17
CA TYR A 220 -3.09 11.54 4.82
C TYR A 220 -3.99 12.60 4.15
N THR A 221 -4.99 12.18 3.37
CA THR A 221 -5.92 13.12 2.70
C THR A 221 -6.98 13.71 3.62
N LYS A 222 -7.25 13.10 4.78
CA LYS A 222 -8.17 13.65 5.79
C LYS A 222 -7.58 14.89 6.43
N ASP A 223 -8.39 15.73 7.09
CA ASP A 223 -7.86 16.86 7.84
C ASP A 223 -6.99 16.42 9.03
N PHE A 224 -7.44 15.39 9.75
CA PHE A 224 -6.80 14.84 10.94
C PHE A 224 -6.62 13.32 10.83
N THR A 225 -5.72 12.76 11.63
CA THR A 225 -5.50 11.31 11.67
C THR A 225 -6.67 10.58 12.35
N THR A 226 -6.74 9.26 12.16
CA THR A 226 -7.81 8.42 12.73
C THR A 226 -7.86 8.51 14.25
N PHE A 227 -6.71 8.54 14.93
CA PHE A 227 -6.71 8.63 16.40
C PHE A 227 -7.05 10.03 16.91
N TYR A 228 -6.82 11.06 16.11
CA TYR A 228 -7.34 12.38 16.42
C TYR A 228 -8.88 12.37 16.39
N GLU A 229 -9.50 11.74 15.39
CA GLU A 229 -10.98 11.63 15.32
C GLU A 229 -11.55 10.89 16.56
N VAL A 230 -10.86 9.85 17.03
CA VAL A 230 -11.23 9.14 18.29
C VAL A 230 -11.10 10.06 19.50
N PHE A 231 -10.01 10.82 19.59
CA PHE A 231 -9.81 11.82 20.64
C PHE A 231 -10.90 12.90 20.61
N ASP A 232 -11.19 13.48 19.45
CA ASP A 232 -12.20 14.54 19.28
C ASP A 232 -13.60 14.04 19.68
N THR A 233 -13.94 12.79 19.34
CA THR A 233 -15.18 12.15 19.79
C THR A 233 -15.25 12.07 21.32
N ALA A 234 -14.17 11.63 21.98
CA ALA A 234 -14.12 11.56 23.45
C ALA A 234 -14.24 12.94 24.12
N ILE A 235 -13.69 13.99 23.48
CA ILE A 235 -13.85 15.38 23.92
C ILE A 235 -15.28 15.88 23.72
N ALA A 236 -15.92 15.57 22.59
CA ALA A 236 -17.31 15.90 22.34
C ALA A 236 -18.26 15.27 23.37
N ASP A 237 -18.03 13.99 23.71
CA ASP A 237 -18.76 13.30 24.77
C ASP A 237 -18.55 13.96 26.14
N THR A 238 -17.31 14.36 26.44
CA THR A 238 -16.99 15.09 27.68
C THR A 238 -17.77 16.40 27.76
N ARG A 239 -17.79 17.21 26.68
CA ARG A 239 -18.55 18.46 26.61
C ARG A 239 -20.06 18.23 26.76
N SER A 240 -20.59 17.17 26.17
CA SER A 240 -21.99 16.77 26.34
C SER A 240 -22.33 16.51 27.81
N LEU A 241 -21.45 15.80 28.54
CA LEU A 241 -21.62 15.52 29.97
C LEU A 241 -21.51 16.76 30.86
N MET A 242 -20.65 17.73 30.50
CA MET A 242 -20.55 19.02 31.23
C MET A 242 -21.91 19.74 31.29
N GLY A 243 -22.66 19.70 30.20
CA GLY A 243 -23.99 20.32 30.09
C GLY A 243 -25.07 19.71 30.99
N LEU A 244 -24.88 18.47 31.48
CA LEU A 244 -25.87 17.79 32.33
C LEU A 244 -25.89 18.34 33.77
N SER A 245 -24.77 18.88 34.27
CA SER A 245 -24.67 19.38 35.64
C SER A 245 -23.57 20.44 35.81
N ALA A 246 -23.85 21.66 35.34
CA ALA A 246 -22.86 22.75 35.23
C ALA A 246 -22.16 23.16 36.54
N ASN A 247 -22.77 22.93 37.71
CA ASN A 247 -22.24 23.33 39.02
C ASN A 247 -21.88 22.13 39.93
N ASN A 248 -21.41 21.03 39.36
CA ASN A 248 -21.05 19.82 40.10
C ASN A 248 -19.52 19.59 40.13
N PRO A 249 -18.82 19.95 41.23
CA PRO A 249 -17.38 19.80 41.34
C PRO A 249 -16.88 18.35 41.29
N THR A 250 -17.70 17.39 41.70
CA THR A 250 -17.34 15.97 41.60
C THR A 250 -17.37 15.51 40.15
N LEU A 251 -18.40 15.91 39.40
CA LEU A 251 -18.43 15.65 37.96
C LEU A 251 -17.28 16.36 37.25
N ALA A 252 -17.02 17.63 37.56
CA ALA A 252 -15.91 18.38 36.98
C ALA A 252 -14.55 17.68 37.18
N ARG A 253 -14.25 17.17 38.39
CA ARG A 253 -13.04 16.37 38.64
C ARG A 253 -12.99 15.09 37.81
N LEU A 254 -14.10 14.37 37.67
CA LEU A 254 -14.16 13.16 36.83
C LEU A 254 -13.93 13.47 35.35
N LEU A 255 -14.55 14.54 34.84
CA LEU A 255 -14.38 14.98 33.45
C LEU A 255 -12.96 15.49 33.20
N TYR A 256 -12.37 16.23 34.15
CA TYR A 256 -10.96 16.64 34.09
C TYR A 256 -10.02 15.45 33.93
N ALA A 257 -10.23 14.40 34.74
CA ALA A 257 -9.47 13.16 34.60
C ALA A 257 -9.72 12.46 33.26
N ASN A 258 -10.96 12.50 32.74
CA ASN A 258 -11.32 11.92 31.45
C ASN A 258 -10.61 12.60 30.28
N VAL A 259 -10.46 13.93 30.30
CA VAL A 259 -9.74 14.67 29.25
C VAL A 259 -8.27 14.25 29.17
N ILE A 260 -7.60 14.10 30.32
CA ILE A 260 -6.22 13.57 30.37
C ILE A 260 -6.18 12.11 29.89
N THR A 261 -7.16 11.28 30.25
CA THR A 261 -7.24 9.90 29.73
C THR A 261 -7.36 9.88 28.21
N ALA A 262 -8.21 10.72 27.61
CA ALA A 262 -8.34 10.82 26.15
C ALA A 262 -7.01 11.22 25.48
N MET A 263 -6.27 12.15 26.08
CA MET A 263 -4.91 12.50 25.65
C MET A 263 -3.95 11.31 25.74
N GLU A 264 -3.91 10.61 26.87
CA GLU A 264 -3.04 9.42 27.06
C GLU A 264 -3.36 8.33 26.02
N THR A 265 -4.64 8.10 25.73
CA THR A 265 -5.09 7.15 24.70
C THR A 265 -4.60 7.57 23.32
N TYR A 266 -4.80 8.83 22.91
CA TYR A 266 -4.25 9.34 21.65
C TYR A 266 -2.74 9.10 21.54
N LEU A 267 -2.00 9.44 22.60
CA LEU A 267 -0.53 9.34 22.60
C LEU A 267 -0.06 7.87 22.52
N SER A 268 -0.75 6.97 23.21
CA SER A 268 -0.42 5.54 23.21
C SER A 268 -0.71 4.89 21.87
N ASP A 269 -1.93 5.09 21.35
CA ASP A 269 -2.39 4.43 20.13
C ASP A 269 -1.66 4.95 18.89
N THR A 270 -1.37 6.26 18.84
CA THR A 270 -0.55 6.87 17.77
C THR A 270 0.85 6.26 17.76
N LEU A 271 1.55 6.22 18.90
CA LEU A 271 2.87 5.62 18.99
C LEU A 271 2.84 4.15 18.56
N LYS A 272 1.86 3.39 19.05
CA LYS A 272 1.73 1.95 18.77
C LYS A 272 1.52 1.68 17.28
N LYS A 273 0.59 2.38 16.62
CA LYS A 273 0.33 2.22 15.19
C LYS A 273 1.58 2.50 14.35
N HIS A 274 2.26 3.61 14.62
CA HIS A 274 3.44 3.97 13.85
C HIS A 274 4.61 3.01 14.07
N VAL A 275 4.84 2.57 15.32
CA VAL A 275 5.91 1.62 15.62
C VAL A 275 5.65 0.24 15.00
N LEU A 276 4.40 -0.21 14.90
CA LEU A 276 4.06 -1.54 14.35
C LEU A 276 4.01 -1.57 12.82
N ASN A 277 3.57 -0.48 12.20
CA ASN A 277 3.26 -0.49 10.76
C ASN A 277 4.35 0.15 9.90
N ARG A 278 5.36 0.80 10.49
CA ARG A 278 6.45 1.46 9.76
C ARG A 278 7.81 0.88 10.16
N PRO A 279 8.44 0.03 9.32
CA PRO A 279 9.68 -0.67 9.66
C PRO A 279 10.83 0.23 10.13
N ALA A 280 10.96 1.43 9.56
CA ALA A 280 11.95 2.43 9.97
C ALA A 280 11.69 2.90 11.42
N ILE A 281 10.42 3.16 11.76
CA ILE A 281 10.00 3.57 13.12
C ILE A 281 10.13 2.39 14.09
N THR A 282 9.75 1.17 13.69
CA THR A 282 9.97 -0.05 14.48
C THR A 282 11.44 -0.15 14.89
N ARG A 283 12.35 0.07 13.93
CA ARG A 283 13.80 0.04 14.18
C ARG A 283 14.22 1.13 15.17
N ARG A 284 13.77 2.37 14.99
CA ARG A 284 14.07 3.48 15.92
C ARG A 284 13.64 3.14 17.35
N PHE A 285 12.41 2.64 17.53
CA PHE A 285 11.87 2.27 18.83
C PHE A 285 12.69 1.15 19.50
N VAL A 286 12.98 0.07 18.78
CA VAL A 286 13.75 -1.07 19.30
C VAL A 286 15.18 -0.66 19.67
N GLN A 287 15.78 0.27 18.93
CA GLN A 287 17.13 0.76 19.20
C GLN A 287 17.19 1.75 20.37
N SER A 288 16.17 2.59 20.55
CA SER A 288 16.15 3.62 21.60
C SER A 288 15.71 3.07 22.95
N ASN A 289 14.79 2.10 22.98
CA ASN A 289 14.19 1.59 24.21
C ASN A 289 15.07 0.54 24.92
N ASP A 290 15.39 0.81 26.18
CA ASP A 290 16.27 -0.03 27.01
C ASP A 290 15.75 -1.46 27.21
N ALA A 291 14.44 -1.70 27.11
CA ALA A 291 13.84 -3.03 27.22
C ALA A 291 14.34 -4.01 26.13
N PHE A 292 14.84 -3.48 25.01
CA PHE A 292 15.31 -4.25 23.87
C PHE A 292 16.84 -4.32 23.75
N LYS A 293 17.58 -3.65 24.64
CA LYS A 293 19.06 -3.69 24.68
C LYS A 293 19.58 -4.98 25.34
N VAL A 294 19.22 -6.12 24.74
CA VAL A 294 19.56 -7.46 25.22
C VAL A 294 20.58 -8.15 24.31
N LYS A 295 21.44 -9.00 24.87
CA LYS A 295 22.32 -9.86 24.09
C LYS A 295 21.54 -11.09 23.63
N ILE A 296 21.60 -11.41 22.35
CA ILE A 296 20.98 -12.61 21.78
C ILE A 296 22.04 -13.47 21.07
N LEU A 297 21.84 -14.78 21.07
CA LEU A 297 22.60 -15.69 20.22
C LEU A 297 22.08 -15.57 18.79
N VAL A 298 22.99 -15.68 17.80
CA VAL A 298 22.60 -15.62 16.38
C VAL A 298 21.60 -16.73 16.02
N SER A 299 21.72 -17.91 16.65
CA SER A 299 20.79 -19.02 16.47
C SER A 299 19.35 -18.70 16.88
N ASP A 300 19.13 -17.71 17.75
CA ASP A 300 17.82 -17.32 18.25
C ASP A 300 17.19 -16.16 17.47
N ILE A 301 17.85 -15.68 16.40
CA ILE A 301 17.43 -14.46 15.69
C ILE A 301 16.01 -14.56 15.13
N PHE A 302 15.66 -15.67 14.47
CA PHE A 302 14.33 -15.87 13.90
C PHE A 302 13.27 -15.99 15.00
N LYS A 303 13.56 -16.74 16.07
CA LYS A 303 12.68 -16.81 17.23
C LYS A 303 12.43 -15.43 17.85
N ARG A 304 13.43 -14.56 17.87
CA ARG A 304 13.27 -13.19 18.39
C ARG A 304 12.44 -12.33 17.45
N LEU A 305 12.67 -12.43 16.14
CA LEU A 305 11.89 -11.73 15.12
C LEU A 305 10.41 -12.11 15.16
N ASP A 306 10.10 -13.41 15.30
CA ASP A 306 8.73 -13.92 15.36
C ASP A 306 7.92 -13.30 16.53
N ASN A 307 8.58 -13.01 17.66
CA ASN A 307 7.94 -12.48 18.86
C ASN A 307 8.09 -10.95 19.03
N LEU A 308 8.84 -10.29 18.14
CA LEU A 308 9.24 -8.89 18.34
C LEU A 308 8.04 -7.94 18.45
N ASN A 309 7.03 -8.12 17.59
CA ASN A 309 5.84 -7.26 17.59
C ASN A 309 5.05 -7.38 18.90
N GLU A 310 4.87 -8.59 19.43
CA GLU A 310 4.17 -8.80 20.70
C GLU A 310 4.90 -8.12 21.87
N GLU A 311 6.22 -8.16 21.87
CA GLU A 311 7.04 -7.52 22.89
C GLU A 311 7.05 -6.01 22.79
N ILE A 312 7.05 -5.47 21.56
CA ILE A 312 6.87 -4.04 21.30
C ILE A 312 5.53 -3.59 21.88
N VAL A 313 4.43 -4.27 21.53
CA VAL A 313 3.09 -3.94 22.05
C VAL A 313 3.10 -3.93 23.57
N LYS A 314 3.60 -5.00 24.18
CA LYS A 314 3.68 -5.12 25.64
C LYS A 314 4.53 -4.01 26.26
N SER A 315 5.64 -3.63 25.63
CA SER A 315 6.49 -2.55 26.12
C SER A 315 5.77 -1.21 26.06
N ILE A 316 5.00 -0.93 25.00
CA ILE A 316 4.24 0.32 24.85
C ILE A 316 3.08 0.36 25.85
N ASP A 317 2.34 -0.74 26.01
CA ASP A 317 1.20 -0.84 26.94
C ASP A 317 1.59 -0.64 28.41
N MET A 318 2.84 -0.92 28.77
CA MET A 318 3.38 -0.69 30.11
C MET A 318 3.88 0.75 30.34
N MET A 319 3.90 1.60 29.31
CA MET A 319 4.33 2.99 29.43
C MET A 319 3.25 3.85 30.09
N SER A 320 3.68 4.76 30.95
CA SER A 320 2.80 5.79 31.52
C SER A 320 2.84 7.05 30.66
N PHE A 321 1.87 7.21 29.77
CA PHE A 321 1.83 8.33 28.82
C PHE A 321 1.60 9.69 29.47
N HIS A 322 1.01 9.73 30.67
CA HIS A 322 0.99 10.94 31.50
C HIS A 322 2.38 11.37 32.00
N ASN A 323 3.42 10.53 31.99
CA ASN A 323 4.79 10.98 32.29
C ASN A 323 5.35 11.78 31.10
N LEU A 324 4.99 13.06 31.02
CA LEU A 324 5.28 13.90 29.85
C LEU A 324 6.78 14.06 29.57
N ASP A 325 7.65 14.00 30.58
CA ASP A 325 9.11 14.05 30.34
C ASP A 325 9.59 12.84 29.53
N LYS A 326 9.06 11.64 29.84
CA LYS A 326 9.39 10.44 29.07
C LYS A 326 8.65 10.41 27.73
N THR A 327 7.37 10.76 27.72
CA THR A 327 6.54 10.74 26.51
C THR A 327 7.10 11.67 25.44
N THR A 328 7.49 12.89 25.81
CA THR A 328 8.11 13.86 24.89
C THR A 328 9.40 13.31 24.27
N GLY A 329 10.30 12.77 25.09
CA GLY A 329 11.56 12.19 24.60
C GLY A 329 11.36 10.96 23.69
N ILE A 330 10.33 10.15 23.93
CA ILE A 330 9.98 9.02 23.05
C ILE A 330 9.44 9.54 21.72
N TYR A 331 8.51 10.50 21.73
CA TYR A 331 7.95 11.09 20.52
C TYR A 331 9.03 11.73 19.64
N GLU A 332 9.96 12.47 20.24
CA GLU A 332 11.10 13.06 19.53
C GLU A 332 12.02 11.97 18.97
N SER A 333 12.48 11.04 19.81
CA SER A 333 13.49 10.05 19.40
C SER A 333 12.98 8.96 18.45
N VAL A 334 11.67 8.67 18.45
CA VAL A 334 11.06 7.58 17.67
C VAL A 334 10.23 8.09 16.49
N LEU A 335 9.43 9.13 16.70
CA LEU A 335 8.51 9.68 15.68
C LEU A 335 9.00 11.00 15.08
N ASP A 336 10.12 11.56 15.56
CA ASP A 336 10.58 12.91 15.20
C ASP A 336 9.52 14.00 15.40
N THR A 337 8.64 13.79 16.39
CA THR A 337 7.51 14.67 16.69
C THR A 337 7.78 15.44 17.97
N HIS A 338 7.61 16.76 17.92
CA HIS A 338 7.95 17.67 19.00
C HIS A 338 6.69 18.22 19.67
N PHE A 339 6.68 18.22 21.00
CA PHE A 339 5.60 18.84 21.77
C PHE A 339 5.73 20.37 21.77
N PRO A 340 4.60 21.11 21.83
CA PRO A 340 4.62 22.57 21.86
C PRO A 340 5.20 23.08 23.18
N SER A 341 6.42 23.62 23.13
CA SER A 341 7.22 23.97 24.32
C SER A 341 6.57 25.00 25.24
N ASP A 342 5.73 25.87 24.68
CA ASP A 342 4.99 26.92 25.37
C ASP A 342 3.80 26.36 26.17
N LEU A 343 3.20 25.25 25.74
CA LEU A 343 2.06 24.61 26.41
C LEU A 343 2.48 23.53 27.42
N LEU A 344 3.69 22.98 27.27
CA LEU A 344 4.19 21.90 28.13
C LEU A 344 4.14 22.19 29.64
N PRO A 345 4.50 23.40 30.15
CA PRO A 345 4.43 23.67 31.58
C PRO A 345 3.01 23.54 32.15
N GLU A 346 2.02 24.06 31.42
CA GLU A 346 0.61 24.00 31.82
C GLU A 346 0.08 22.57 31.73
N LEU A 347 0.46 21.83 30.69
CA LEU A 347 0.07 20.44 30.50
C LEU A 347 0.63 19.52 31.61
N LYS A 348 1.89 19.74 32.02
CA LYS A 348 2.49 19.03 33.17
C LYS A 348 1.73 19.31 34.45
N GLN A 349 1.36 20.56 34.71
CA GLN A 349 0.55 20.91 35.88
C GLN A 349 -0.81 20.22 35.84
N ALA A 350 -1.44 20.14 34.67
CA ALA A 350 -2.73 19.46 34.51
C ALA A 350 -2.64 17.95 34.78
N VAL A 351 -1.57 17.30 34.33
CA VAL A 351 -1.32 15.89 34.64
C VAL A 351 -1.14 15.66 36.15
N GLU A 352 -0.40 16.52 36.83
CA GLU A 352 -0.23 16.42 38.30
C GLU A 352 -1.57 16.58 39.02
N ASN A 353 -2.39 17.55 38.60
CA ASN A 353 -3.74 17.72 39.13
C ASN A 353 -4.59 16.46 38.92
N ARG A 354 -4.53 15.83 37.74
CA ARG A 354 -5.21 14.56 37.46
C ARG A 354 -4.69 13.44 38.35
N HIS A 355 -3.38 13.37 38.62
CA HIS A 355 -2.82 12.38 39.53
C HIS A 355 -3.44 12.49 40.92
N ASP A 356 -3.54 13.71 41.45
CA ASP A 356 -4.18 13.99 42.74
C ASP A 356 -5.70 13.73 42.73
N ILE A 357 -6.39 14.07 41.65
CA ILE A 357 -7.83 13.78 41.48
C ILE A 357 -8.08 12.27 41.59
N VAL A 358 -7.32 11.46 40.85
CA VAL A 358 -7.54 10.01 40.76
C VAL A 358 -7.01 9.26 41.98
N HIS A 359 -5.78 9.54 42.41
CA HIS A 359 -5.11 8.74 43.45
C HIS A 359 -5.27 9.29 44.86
N ARG A 360 -5.69 10.56 45.00
CA ARG A 360 -5.85 11.23 46.30
C ARG A 360 -7.23 11.87 46.47
N ASN A 361 -8.19 11.48 45.63
CA ASN A 361 -9.58 11.97 45.65
C ASN A 361 -9.67 13.51 45.62
N GLY A 362 -8.81 14.15 44.81
CA GLY A 362 -8.75 15.60 44.65
C GLY A 362 -8.09 16.31 45.81
N LYS A 363 -7.14 15.67 46.50
CA LYS A 363 -6.32 16.31 47.54
C LYS A 363 -4.84 16.21 47.18
N THR A 364 -4.11 17.29 47.40
CA THR A 364 -2.64 17.31 47.28
C THR A 364 -1.98 16.44 48.35
N VAL A 365 -0.65 16.20 48.24
CA VAL A 365 0.16 15.55 49.31
C VAL A 365 -0.04 16.22 50.67
N GLN A 366 -0.23 17.55 50.66
CA GLN A 366 -0.37 18.38 51.85
C GLN A 366 -1.80 18.36 52.42
N GLY A 367 -2.73 17.66 51.77
CA GLY A 367 -4.13 17.54 52.20
C GLY A 367 -5.06 18.67 51.71
N ASN A 368 -4.52 19.67 51.00
CA ASN A 368 -5.32 20.75 50.40
C ASN A 368 -6.19 20.19 49.27
N SER A 369 -7.45 20.61 49.21
CA SER A 369 -8.38 20.17 48.17
C SER A 369 -8.12 20.92 46.86
N ILE A 370 -8.13 20.18 45.75
CA ILE A 370 -8.12 20.74 44.40
C ILE A 370 -9.57 21.06 44.05
N ASP A 371 -9.85 22.34 43.92
CA ASP A 371 -11.15 22.82 43.43
C ASP A 371 -11.11 22.83 41.91
N VAL A 372 -12.08 22.17 41.28
CA VAL A 372 -12.17 22.06 39.82
C VAL A 372 -13.60 22.43 39.42
N SER A 373 -13.71 23.48 38.62
CA SER A 373 -14.95 23.93 38.00
C SER A 373 -15.12 23.38 36.59
N MET A 374 -16.31 23.55 36.00
CA MET A 374 -16.50 23.21 34.58
C MET A 374 -15.68 24.10 33.65
N ASP A 375 -15.42 25.35 34.04
CA ASP A 375 -14.55 26.25 33.27
C ASP A 375 -13.11 25.73 33.25
N ASP A 376 -12.63 25.16 34.35
CA ASP A 376 -11.31 24.50 34.40
C ASP A 376 -11.23 23.28 33.48
N VAL A 377 -12.34 22.54 33.33
CA VAL A 377 -12.44 21.42 32.38
C VAL A 377 -12.41 21.94 30.95
N GLU A 378 -13.15 22.99 30.60
CA GLU A 378 -13.11 23.55 29.23
C GLU A 378 -11.73 24.13 28.90
N ASN A 379 -11.09 24.82 29.85
CA ASN A 379 -9.72 25.31 29.68
C ASN A 379 -8.74 24.16 29.43
N LEU A 380 -8.87 23.04 30.18
CA LEU A 380 -8.08 21.84 29.94
C LEU A 380 -8.35 21.25 28.56
N ILE A 381 -9.61 21.16 28.13
CA ILE A 381 -9.97 20.69 26.79
C ILE A 381 -9.27 21.54 25.73
N CYS A 382 -9.32 22.88 25.84
CA CYS A 382 -8.64 23.76 24.91
C CYS A 382 -7.11 23.57 24.89
N LEU A 383 -6.49 23.38 26.06
CA LEU A 383 -5.05 23.13 26.16
C LEU A 383 -4.63 21.81 25.52
N VAL A 384 -5.37 20.74 25.83
CA VAL A 384 -5.08 19.39 25.31
C VAL A 384 -5.37 19.33 23.81
N ASP A 385 -6.49 19.86 23.33
CA ASP A 385 -6.82 19.90 21.90
C ASP A 385 -5.76 20.65 21.09
N LYS A 386 -5.30 21.83 21.55
CA LYS A 386 -4.19 22.55 20.90
C LYS A 386 -2.92 21.72 20.85
N THR A 387 -2.58 21.02 21.93
CA THR A 387 -1.41 20.15 21.99
C THR A 387 -1.54 19.00 21.00
N ILE A 388 -2.67 18.30 21.03
CA ILE A 388 -2.90 17.12 20.19
C ILE A 388 -2.97 17.52 18.70
N ARG A 389 -3.64 18.62 18.33
CA ARG A 389 -3.62 19.14 16.95
C ARG A 389 -2.20 19.42 16.45
N HIS A 390 -1.34 19.97 17.30
CA HIS A 390 0.06 20.25 16.96
C HIS A 390 0.88 18.98 16.70
N LEU A 391 0.64 17.94 17.50
CA LEU A 391 1.27 16.62 17.30
C LEU A 391 0.71 15.93 16.06
N ASP A 392 -0.61 15.94 15.90
CA ASP A 392 -1.31 15.28 14.80
C ASP A 392 -0.87 15.79 13.43
N GLN A 393 -0.67 17.10 13.33
CA GLN A 393 -0.14 17.72 12.12
C GLN A 393 1.24 17.16 11.75
N GLN A 394 2.19 17.11 12.70
CA GLN A 394 3.52 16.57 12.46
C GLN A 394 3.48 15.07 12.09
N ILE A 395 2.64 14.31 12.80
CA ILE A 395 2.46 12.88 12.54
C ILE A 395 1.95 12.65 11.12
N LYS A 396 0.95 13.42 10.69
CA LYS A 396 0.38 13.38 9.35
C LYS A 396 1.40 13.79 8.29
N GLU A 397 2.14 14.87 8.52
CA GLU A 397 3.21 15.33 7.62
C GLU A 397 4.25 14.22 7.36
N GLY A 398 4.62 13.47 8.41
CA GLY A 398 5.58 12.38 8.28
C GLY A 398 5.02 11.04 7.81
N MET A 399 3.72 10.89 7.50
CA MET A 399 3.12 9.60 7.10
C MET A 399 3.65 9.09 5.77
N LEU A 400 4.01 9.99 4.86
CA LEU A 400 4.41 9.66 3.50
C LEU A 400 5.93 9.73 3.27
N ASP A 401 6.75 9.89 4.31
CA ASP A 401 8.21 10.03 4.15
C ASP A 401 8.89 8.78 3.55
N ASP A 402 8.26 7.61 3.69
CA ASP A 402 8.74 6.34 3.13
C ASP A 402 8.40 6.17 1.62
N ILE A 403 7.91 7.24 0.96
CA ILE A 403 7.50 7.25 -0.44
C ILE A 403 8.67 7.53 -1.40
N ASP A 404 9.70 8.22 -0.94
CA ASP A 404 10.83 8.66 -1.77
C ASP A 404 11.97 7.63 -1.88
N GLU A 405 11.94 6.55 -1.08
CA GLU A 405 12.82 5.37 -1.22
C GLU A 405 12.31 4.41 -2.31
#